data_AF-L8MDD5-F1
#
_entry.id   AF-L8MDD5-F1
#
_cell.length_a   1.000
_cell.length_b   1.000
_cell.length_c   1.000
_cell.angle_alpha   90.00
_cell.angle_beta   90.00
_cell.angle_gamma   90.00
#
_symmetry.space_group_name_H-M   'P 1'
#
loop_
_entity.id
_entity.type
_entity.pdbx_description
1 polymer ?
#
loop_
_entity_poly.entity_id
_entity_poly.type
_entity_poly.pdbx_seq_one_letter_code
_entity_poly.pdbx_strand_id
1 'polypeptide(L)'
;MTYYLLLITYYLLIMIELLSVHIPKTAGTAFRHALEEAYGMNGVIGDYPPNKIHQPDSQITYSAKVIHGHFLPKKYQGYYPQAKRIVWLRHPIFRLISEYFFAKTIKDHENAIHAQLLNNNLNILEFAQIPAMRNFLAKHIKGIKLQEFDFVGIQEFYQEDLQDLQKIMEWPKVEPIIKNNNLYHKYQKSLQEILSNTTLINQISRLNLEDLQLYQNALNLRAKRRQESVLIQSTLAEYQRSQFLIHQLQQDLSQAKLETQQINYWLNKYITPSKEIDFIPTSETKFRAGLIGFHIDCPLFPIFTSNKIININGWVIGKNAAASKIEIRHNSKVLAETSVDLSRPDVAQVYGVSNAQNSGFAIALASSAIPSQTKLTIEVILTNRECISLGTLNYI
;
A
#
# COMPACT_ATOMS: atom_id res chain seq x y z
N MET A 1 48.54 18.00 35.19
CA MET A 1 47.96 16.71 35.61
C MET A 1 46.43 16.69 35.53
N THR A 2 45.75 17.81 35.80
CA THR A 2 44.28 17.94 35.77
C THR A 2 43.64 17.86 34.38
N TYR A 3 44.27 18.37 33.32
CA TYR A 3 43.77 18.25 31.94
C TYR A 3 43.79 16.81 31.40
N TYR A 4 44.83 16.04 31.75
CA TYR A 4 44.96 14.62 31.36
C TYR A 4 43.94 13.75 32.11
N LEU A 5 43.69 14.03 33.39
CA LEU A 5 42.62 13.35 34.13
C LEU A 5 41.23 13.67 33.57
N LEU A 6 40.98 14.93 33.16
CA LEU A 6 39.70 15.33 32.55
C LEU A 6 39.45 14.65 31.20
N LEU A 7 40.49 14.54 30.35
CA LEU A 7 40.45 13.77 29.11
C LEU A 7 40.20 12.29 29.36
N ILE A 8 40.88 11.69 30.34
CA ILE A 8 40.68 10.27 30.72
C ILE A 8 39.25 10.04 31.25
N THR A 9 38.68 10.97 32.04
CA THR A 9 37.28 10.89 32.47
C THR A 9 36.28 11.14 31.33
N TYR A 10 36.62 11.93 30.31
CA TYR A 10 35.78 12.17 29.12
C TYR A 10 35.72 10.93 28.22
N TYR A 11 36.85 10.23 28.06
CA TYR A 11 36.92 8.92 27.38
C TYR A 11 36.23 7.80 28.17
N LEU A 12 36.01 7.98 29.48
CA LEU A 12 35.34 6.99 30.34
C LEU A 12 33.80 6.95 30.19
N LEU A 13 33.20 7.82 29.38
CA LEU A 13 31.74 8.05 29.39
C LEU A 13 31.00 7.70 28.09
N ILE A 14 31.69 7.30 27.02
CA ILE A 14 31.06 6.82 25.78
C ILE A 14 31.44 5.35 25.59
N MET A 15 30.56 4.45 26.00
CA MET A 15 30.76 3.01 25.90
C MET A 15 30.03 2.47 24.68
N ILE A 16 30.61 2.68 23.50
CA ILE A 16 30.13 1.98 22.30
C ILE A 16 30.47 0.49 22.44
N GLU A 17 29.44 -0.33 22.42
CA GLU A 17 29.51 -1.79 22.50
C GLU A 17 29.53 -2.43 21.10
N LEU A 18 28.91 -1.77 20.11
CA LEU A 18 28.72 -2.33 18.78
C LEU A 18 28.88 -1.32 17.65
N LEU A 19 29.68 -1.69 16.65
CA LEU A 19 29.81 -1.04 15.35
C LEU A 19 29.15 -1.91 14.29
N SER A 20 27.93 -1.52 13.87
CA SER A 20 27.18 -2.22 12.84
C SER A 20 27.39 -1.56 11.48
N VAL A 21 28.27 -2.16 10.67
CA VAL A 21 28.52 -1.74 9.30
C VAL A 21 27.34 -2.19 8.45
N HIS A 22 26.49 -1.25 8.06
CA HIS A 22 25.33 -1.54 7.23
C HIS A 22 25.66 -1.32 5.75
N ILE A 23 25.61 -2.41 4.99
CA ILE A 23 25.67 -2.37 3.53
C ILE A 23 24.23 -2.29 2.97
N PRO A 24 23.93 -1.38 2.03
CA PRO A 24 22.60 -1.31 1.43
C PRO A 24 22.09 -2.66 0.88
N LYS A 25 20.82 -2.95 1.20
CA LYS A 25 20.05 -4.14 0.78
C LYS A 25 20.54 -5.48 1.35
N THR A 26 21.18 -5.48 2.52
CA THR A 26 21.61 -6.68 3.27
C THR A 26 20.94 -6.82 4.65
N ALA A 27 19.62 -6.64 4.71
CA ALA A 27 18.80 -6.69 5.96
C ALA A 27 19.02 -5.56 6.98
N GLY A 28 19.72 -4.48 6.64
CA GLY A 28 19.99 -3.40 7.62
C GLY A 28 18.77 -2.75 8.26
N THR A 29 17.65 -2.56 7.55
CA THR A 29 16.41 -2.02 8.16
C THR A 29 15.83 -2.99 9.20
N ALA A 30 15.71 -4.28 8.86
CA ALA A 30 15.26 -5.30 9.81
C ALA A 30 16.21 -5.40 11.02
N PHE A 31 17.51 -5.27 10.77
CA PHE A 31 18.52 -5.33 11.81
C PHE A 31 18.55 -4.08 12.68
N ARG A 32 18.26 -2.90 12.13
CA ARG A 32 18.09 -1.67 12.91
C ARG A 32 16.98 -1.83 13.95
N HIS A 33 15.85 -2.45 13.59
CA HIS A 33 14.79 -2.77 14.56
C HIS A 33 15.28 -3.73 15.65
N ALA A 34 16.03 -4.77 15.28
CA ALA A 34 16.63 -5.69 16.25
C ALA A 34 17.57 -4.97 17.24
N LEU A 35 18.36 -4.01 16.75
CA LEU A 35 19.21 -3.17 17.60
C LEU A 35 18.39 -2.26 18.53
N GLU A 36 17.32 -1.66 18.02
CA GLU A 36 16.44 -0.80 18.82
C GLU A 36 15.69 -1.57 19.91
N GLU A 37 15.33 -2.82 19.65
CA GLU A 37 14.76 -3.72 20.67
C GLU A 37 15.79 -4.10 21.74
N ALA A 38 17.03 -4.39 21.34
CA ALA A 38 18.09 -4.78 22.27
C ALA A 38 18.66 -3.62 23.10
N TYR A 39 18.76 -2.42 22.53
CA TYR A 39 19.45 -1.26 23.15
C TYR A 39 18.54 -0.08 23.47
N GLY A 40 17.27 -0.12 23.04
CA GLY A 40 16.37 1.02 23.07
C GLY A 40 16.67 2.04 21.96
N MET A 41 15.67 2.84 21.60
CA MET A 41 15.78 3.81 20.49
C MET A 41 16.94 4.79 20.64
N ASN A 42 17.19 5.28 21.86
CA ASN A 42 18.28 6.23 22.17
C ASN A 42 19.65 5.55 22.33
N GLY A 43 19.68 4.21 22.34
CA GLY A 43 20.90 3.41 22.43
C GLY A 43 21.57 3.18 21.08
N VAL A 44 20.87 3.47 19.97
CA VAL A 44 21.35 3.19 18.62
C VAL A 44 21.39 4.49 17.80
N ILE A 45 22.58 4.94 17.42
CA ILE A 45 22.76 6.12 16.57
C ILE A 45 22.99 5.74 15.11
N GLY A 46 22.47 6.58 14.21
CA GLY A 46 22.59 6.41 12.77
C GLY A 46 23.78 7.18 12.21
N ASP A 47 24.62 6.53 11.39
CA ASP A 47 25.71 7.18 10.64
C ASP A 47 25.50 6.96 9.14
N TYR A 48 24.68 7.83 8.54
CA TYR A 48 24.24 7.72 7.15
C TYR A 48 24.55 9.01 6.37
N PRO A 49 24.90 8.91 5.08
CA PRO A 49 24.90 10.08 4.20
C PRO A 49 23.50 10.76 4.14
N PRO A 50 23.41 12.10 4.02
CA PRO A 50 24.52 13.06 4.05
C PRO A 50 25.02 13.38 5.47
N ASN A 51 24.23 13.05 6.49
CA ASN A 51 24.47 13.33 7.92
C ASN A 51 25.53 12.39 8.53
N LYS A 52 26.74 12.37 7.96
CA LYS A 52 27.83 11.53 8.45
C LYS A 52 28.38 12.07 9.77
N ILE A 53 28.69 11.17 10.69
CA ILE A 53 29.46 11.53 11.89
C ILE A 53 30.89 11.87 11.45
N HIS A 54 31.26 13.15 11.41
CA HIS A 54 32.56 13.57 10.88
C HIS A 54 33.71 13.36 11.87
N GLN A 55 33.45 13.54 13.16
CA GLN A 55 34.37 13.21 14.26
C GLN A 55 33.64 12.22 15.18
N PRO A 56 34.20 11.03 15.44
CA PRO A 56 33.55 10.01 16.26
C PRO A 56 33.06 10.52 17.61
N ASP A 57 33.74 11.49 18.23
CA ASP A 57 33.41 11.89 19.60
C ASP A 57 32.42 13.07 19.71
N SER A 58 32.18 13.85 18.65
CA SER A 58 31.46 15.13 18.77
C SER A 58 29.93 15.01 18.68
N GLN A 59 29.40 13.86 18.25
CA GLN A 59 27.96 13.66 17.99
C GLN A 59 27.37 12.47 18.75
N ILE A 60 28.16 11.76 19.54
CA ILE A 60 27.70 10.58 20.28
C ILE A 60 27.15 11.01 21.63
N THR A 61 25.88 10.68 21.88
CA THR A 61 25.24 10.92 23.17
C THR A 61 25.73 9.91 24.21
N TYR A 62 25.71 10.26 25.50
CA TYR A 62 26.07 9.35 26.59
C TYR A 62 25.20 8.08 26.66
N SER A 63 24.02 8.09 26.03
CA SER A 63 23.11 6.93 25.95
C SER A 63 23.46 5.95 24.84
N ALA A 64 24.25 6.38 23.84
CA ALA A 64 24.51 5.59 22.66
C ALA A 64 25.47 4.43 22.99
N LYS A 65 25.07 3.22 22.60
CA LYS A 65 25.84 1.99 22.73
C LYS A 65 26.15 1.37 21.38
N VAL A 66 25.40 1.74 20.35
CA VAL A 66 25.54 1.19 19.00
C VAL A 66 25.64 2.30 17.97
N ILE A 67 26.62 2.18 17.08
CA ILE A 67 26.69 2.97 15.85
C ILE A 67 26.29 2.06 14.69
N HIS A 68 25.24 2.43 13.96
CA HIS A 68 24.73 1.67 12.82
C HIS A 68 24.59 2.57 11.60
N GLY A 69 25.12 2.17 10.45
CA GLY A 69 24.97 2.98 9.24
C GLY A 69 25.93 2.65 8.09
N HIS A 70 25.92 3.51 7.08
CA HIS A 70 26.66 3.33 5.82
C HIS A 70 28.05 3.97 5.92
N PHE A 71 28.92 3.37 6.73
CA PHE A 71 30.30 3.80 6.91
C PHE A 71 31.30 2.68 6.58
N LEU A 72 32.52 3.06 6.19
CA LEU A 72 33.60 2.08 6.01
C LEU A 72 34.04 1.54 7.38
N PRO A 73 34.32 0.22 7.50
CA PRO A 73 34.71 -0.41 8.77
C PRO A 73 35.87 0.27 9.50
N LYS A 74 36.80 0.88 8.76
CA LYS A 74 37.97 1.59 9.31
C LYS A 74 37.66 2.93 9.96
N LYS A 75 36.48 3.51 9.73
CA LYS A 75 36.14 4.86 10.22
C LYS A 75 36.35 5.02 11.72
N TYR A 76 35.99 3.99 12.49
CA TYR A 76 36.07 3.98 13.95
C TYR A 76 37.24 3.14 14.49
N GLN A 77 38.20 2.79 13.63
CA GLN A 77 39.36 2.01 14.06
C GLN A 77 40.19 2.82 15.08
N GLY A 78 40.41 2.25 16.27
CA GLY A 78 41.15 2.89 17.35
C GLY A 78 40.32 3.76 18.30
N TYR A 79 39.09 4.15 17.93
CA TYR A 79 38.22 4.97 18.79
C TYR A 79 37.48 4.14 19.84
N TYR A 80 36.92 2.99 19.44
CA TYR A 80 36.16 2.12 20.33
C TYR A 80 36.75 0.71 20.33
N PRO A 81 37.91 0.50 21.00
CA PRO A 81 38.65 -0.76 20.93
C PRO A 81 37.91 -1.97 21.53
N GLN A 82 36.93 -1.73 22.41
CA GLN A 82 36.09 -2.78 23.01
C GLN A 82 34.81 -3.05 22.22
N ALA A 83 34.47 -2.20 21.24
CA ALA A 83 33.25 -2.36 20.46
C ALA A 83 33.40 -3.53 19.49
N LYS A 84 32.45 -4.46 19.53
CA LYS A 84 32.36 -5.52 18.53
C LYS A 84 31.99 -4.91 17.19
N ARG A 85 32.63 -5.38 16.11
CA ARG A 85 32.33 -4.94 14.75
C ARG A 85 31.59 -6.03 13.99
N ILE A 86 30.45 -5.68 13.41
CA ILE A 86 29.60 -6.64 12.71
C ILE A 86 29.17 -6.13 11.33
N VAL A 87 28.85 -7.07 10.44
CA VAL A 87 28.32 -6.76 9.11
C VAL A 87 27.34 -7.84 8.67
N TRP A 88 26.30 -7.43 7.94
CA TRP A 88 25.38 -8.33 7.26
C TRP A 88 25.65 -8.33 5.75
N LEU A 89 25.77 -9.52 5.17
CA LEU A 89 25.94 -9.74 3.74
C LEU A 89 24.71 -10.43 3.15
N ARG A 90 24.63 -10.43 1.82
CA ARG A 90 23.59 -11.11 1.02
C ARG A 90 24.26 -11.63 -0.25
N HIS A 91 23.69 -12.65 -0.89
CA HIS A 91 24.16 -13.06 -2.22
C HIS A 91 24.28 -11.84 -3.17
N PRO A 92 25.45 -11.60 -3.79
CA PRO A 92 25.75 -10.35 -4.50
C PRO A 92 24.75 -10.00 -5.61
N ILE A 93 24.35 -11.01 -6.37
CA ILE A 93 23.39 -10.84 -7.48
C ILE A 93 22.00 -10.46 -6.95
N PHE A 94 21.54 -11.08 -5.87
CA PHE A 94 20.25 -10.76 -5.27
C PHE A 94 20.26 -9.36 -4.62
N ARG A 95 21.39 -8.96 -4.03
CA ARG A 95 21.60 -7.59 -3.52
C ARG A 95 21.50 -6.57 -4.65
N LEU A 96 22.18 -6.81 -5.77
CA LEU A 96 22.18 -5.93 -6.93
C LEU A 96 20.79 -5.79 -7.56
N ILE A 97 20.06 -6.91 -7.74
CA ILE A 97 18.68 -6.88 -8.25
C ILE A 97 17.76 -6.13 -7.27
N SER A 98 17.93 -6.34 -5.96
CA SER A 98 17.16 -5.63 -4.93
C SER A 98 17.41 -4.12 -4.97
N GLU A 99 18.66 -3.69 -5.17
CA GLU A 99 19.03 -2.28 -5.31
C GLU A 99 18.44 -1.66 -6.58
N TYR A 100 18.56 -2.34 -7.72
CA TYR A 100 18.03 -1.88 -9.01
C TYR A 100 16.53 -1.56 -8.95
N PHE A 101 15.72 -2.46 -8.40
CA PHE A 101 14.28 -2.22 -8.28
C PHE A 101 13.91 -1.23 -7.17
N PHE A 102 14.72 -1.18 -6.11
CA PHE A 102 14.54 -0.16 -5.07
C PHE A 102 14.76 1.25 -5.64
N ALA A 103 15.85 1.46 -6.38
CA ALA A 103 16.16 2.72 -7.05
C ALA A 103 15.07 3.16 -8.04
N LYS A 104 14.45 2.20 -8.75
CA LYS A 104 13.27 2.47 -9.61
C LYS A 104 12.03 2.94 -8.86
N THR A 105 11.94 2.65 -7.56
CA THR A 105 10.74 2.95 -6.76
C THR A 105 10.83 4.30 -6.07
N ILE A 106 11.97 4.61 -5.46
CA ILE A 106 12.11 5.83 -4.64
C ILE A 106 12.26 7.12 -5.47
N LYS A 107 12.55 7.02 -6.78
CA LYS A 107 12.72 8.16 -7.69
C LYS A 107 13.65 9.25 -7.14
N ASP A 108 14.67 8.82 -6.40
CA ASP A 108 15.64 9.73 -5.78
C ASP A 108 16.61 10.25 -6.84
N HIS A 109 16.47 11.53 -7.19
CA HIS A 109 17.34 12.20 -8.15
C HIS A 109 18.59 12.82 -7.50
N GLU A 110 18.69 12.86 -6.16
CA GLU A 110 19.86 13.35 -5.45
C GLU A 110 20.98 12.29 -5.39
N ASN A 111 20.59 11.01 -5.39
CA ASN A 111 21.54 9.92 -5.56
C ASN A 111 21.97 9.78 -7.03
N ALA A 112 23.23 10.13 -7.33
CA ALA A 112 23.78 10.12 -8.69
C ALA A 112 23.60 8.78 -9.43
N ILE A 113 23.63 7.65 -8.72
CA ILE A 113 23.45 6.32 -9.33
C ILE A 113 21.99 6.09 -9.69
N HIS A 114 21.06 6.48 -8.80
CA HIS A 114 19.62 6.36 -9.05
C HIS A 114 19.19 7.33 -10.16
N ALA A 115 19.71 8.55 -10.15
CA ALA A 115 19.53 9.50 -11.24
C ALA A 115 20.04 8.95 -12.58
N GLN A 116 21.24 8.35 -12.62
CA GLN A 116 21.78 7.74 -13.84
C GLN A 116 20.90 6.58 -14.33
N LEU A 117 20.40 5.74 -13.43
CA LEU A 117 19.47 4.65 -13.76
C LEU A 117 18.18 5.18 -14.38
N LEU A 118 17.56 6.20 -13.77
CA LEU A 118 16.26 6.73 -14.16
C LEU A 118 16.36 7.56 -15.45
N ASN A 119 17.32 8.48 -15.53
CA ASN A 119 17.46 9.40 -16.66
C ASN A 119 17.81 8.67 -17.96
N ASN A 120 18.59 7.59 -17.87
CA ASN A 120 19.00 6.80 -19.02
C ASN A 120 18.17 5.53 -19.21
N ASN A 121 17.16 5.30 -18.36
CA ASN A 121 16.33 4.09 -18.34
C ASN A 121 17.14 2.78 -18.45
N LEU A 122 18.19 2.67 -17.63
CA LEU A 122 19.12 1.55 -17.73
C LEU A 122 18.41 0.22 -17.43
N ASN A 123 18.76 -0.82 -18.19
CA ASN A 123 18.43 -2.20 -17.84
C ASN A 123 19.35 -2.73 -16.72
N ILE A 124 19.05 -3.92 -16.18
CA ILE A 124 19.79 -4.48 -15.04
C ILE A 124 21.27 -4.75 -15.36
N LEU A 125 21.61 -5.11 -16.59
CA LEU A 125 23.01 -5.34 -16.99
C LEU A 125 23.78 -4.02 -17.07
N GLU A 126 23.19 -3.00 -17.69
CA GLU A 126 23.77 -1.66 -17.75
C GLU A 126 23.94 -1.06 -16.35
N PHE A 127 22.95 -1.25 -15.47
CA PHE A 127 23.04 -0.85 -14.07
C PHE A 127 24.19 -1.58 -13.35
N ALA A 128 24.35 -2.88 -13.58
CA ALA A 128 25.47 -3.66 -13.03
C ALA A 128 26.83 -3.23 -13.60
N GLN A 129 26.87 -2.64 -14.80
CA GLN A 129 28.09 -2.12 -15.39
C GLN A 129 28.53 -0.78 -14.79
N ILE A 130 27.68 -0.05 -14.05
CA ILE A 130 28.08 1.18 -13.36
C ILE A 130 29.26 0.85 -12.42
N PRO A 131 30.41 1.54 -12.52
CA PRO A 131 31.59 1.22 -11.73
C PRO A 131 31.30 1.17 -10.22
N ALA A 132 30.45 2.04 -9.69
CA ALA A 132 30.07 2.03 -8.27
C ALA A 132 29.24 0.81 -7.84
N MET A 133 28.54 0.12 -8.76
CA MET A 133 27.71 -1.06 -8.48
C MET A 133 28.46 -2.39 -8.57
N ARG A 134 29.62 -2.44 -9.25
CA ARG A 134 30.47 -3.64 -9.34
C ARG A 134 31.16 -3.93 -8.01
N ASN A 135 31.22 -5.19 -7.59
CA ASN A 135 31.89 -5.61 -6.34
C ASN A 135 31.50 -4.70 -5.15
N PHE A 136 30.20 -4.45 -5.03
CA PHE A 136 29.65 -3.47 -4.11
C PHE A 136 29.93 -3.84 -2.65
N LEU A 137 29.79 -5.12 -2.28
CA LEU A 137 30.03 -5.59 -0.92
C LEU A 137 31.50 -5.37 -0.52
N ALA A 138 32.44 -5.80 -1.37
CA ALA A 138 33.87 -5.64 -1.16
C ALA A 138 34.28 -4.16 -0.99
N LYS A 139 33.68 -3.27 -1.78
CA LYS A 139 33.89 -1.81 -1.62
C LYS A 139 33.43 -1.28 -0.28
N HIS A 140 32.31 -1.78 0.25
CA HIS A 140 31.74 -1.31 1.50
C HIS A 140 32.47 -1.84 2.74
N ILE A 141 33.24 -2.91 2.61
CA ILE A 141 34.11 -3.39 3.69
C ILE A 141 35.59 -3.09 3.47
N LYS A 142 35.91 -2.26 2.46
CA LYS A 142 37.29 -2.03 2.00
C LYS A 142 38.22 -1.70 3.17
N GLY A 143 39.33 -2.44 3.21
CA GLY A 143 40.40 -2.25 4.18
C GLY A 143 40.33 -3.19 5.38
N ILE A 144 39.23 -3.92 5.60
CA ILE A 144 39.09 -4.91 6.68
C ILE A 144 38.67 -6.24 6.06
N LYS A 145 39.36 -7.34 6.43
CA LYS A 145 38.99 -8.69 6.02
C LYS A 145 37.79 -9.19 6.83
N LEU A 146 37.01 -10.12 6.29
CA LEU A 146 35.85 -10.68 7.00
C LEU A 146 36.22 -11.33 8.35
N GLN A 147 37.41 -11.91 8.44
CA GLN A 147 37.92 -12.54 9.67
C GLN A 147 38.19 -11.54 10.81
N GLU A 148 38.29 -10.25 10.49
CA GLU A 148 38.50 -9.17 11.46
C GLU A 148 37.18 -8.57 11.98
N PHE A 149 36.03 -9.07 11.51
CA PHE A 149 34.74 -8.76 12.12
C PHE A 149 34.44 -9.78 13.22
N ASP A 150 33.90 -9.29 14.35
CA ASP A 150 33.41 -10.13 15.44
C ASP A 150 32.20 -10.96 15.03
N PHE A 151 31.43 -10.48 14.04
CA PHE A 151 30.32 -11.22 13.46
C PHE A 151 30.07 -10.85 12.00
N VAL A 152 29.92 -11.87 11.16
CA VAL A 152 29.44 -11.75 9.78
C VAL A 152 28.13 -12.52 9.67
N GLY A 153 27.05 -11.79 9.47
CA GLY A 153 25.71 -12.34 9.26
C GLY A 153 25.37 -12.48 7.78
N ILE A 154 24.50 -13.42 7.46
CA ILE A 154 24.05 -13.70 6.10
C ILE A 154 22.53 -13.56 6.02
N GLN A 155 22.05 -12.71 5.11
CA GLN A 155 20.64 -12.36 5.00
C GLN A 155 19.73 -13.55 4.65
N GLU A 156 20.26 -14.54 3.94
CA GLU A 156 19.61 -15.81 3.66
C GLU A 156 19.33 -16.64 4.93
N PHE A 157 20.10 -16.44 5.99
CA PHE A 157 19.99 -17.11 7.28
C PHE A 157 19.71 -16.12 8.41
N TYR A 158 19.02 -15.02 8.10
CA TYR A 158 18.91 -13.87 9.01
C TYR A 158 18.37 -14.27 10.38
N GLN A 159 17.38 -15.16 10.44
CA GLN A 159 16.80 -15.62 11.69
C GLN A 159 17.82 -16.40 12.54
N GLU A 160 18.50 -17.38 11.96
CA GLU A 160 19.47 -18.22 12.66
C GLU A 160 20.72 -17.42 13.05
N ASP A 161 21.18 -16.55 12.16
CA ASP A 161 22.33 -15.69 12.41
C ASP A 161 22.01 -14.61 13.45
N LEU A 162 20.78 -14.10 13.51
CA LEU A 162 20.37 -13.18 14.57
C LEU A 162 20.39 -13.89 15.94
N GLN A 163 19.93 -15.14 16.01
CA GLN A 163 20.02 -15.94 17.23
C GLN A 163 21.46 -16.19 17.67
N ASP A 164 22.37 -16.45 16.73
CA ASP A 164 23.79 -16.58 17.03
C ASP A 164 24.36 -15.26 17.58
N LEU A 165 24.02 -14.13 16.96
CA LEU A 165 24.45 -12.81 17.40
C LEU A 165 23.89 -12.45 18.78
N GLN A 166 22.61 -12.76 19.06
CA GLN A 166 22.01 -12.54 20.37
C GLN A 166 22.78 -13.25 21.47
N LYS A 167 23.27 -14.48 21.22
CA LYS A 167 24.12 -15.21 22.17
C LYS A 167 25.49 -14.54 22.33
N ILE A 168 26.11 -14.08 21.24
CA ILE A 168 27.42 -13.40 21.25
C ILE A 168 27.38 -12.07 22.01
N MET A 169 26.25 -11.37 21.92
CA MET A 169 26.04 -10.05 22.52
C MET A 169 25.28 -10.10 23.84
N GLU A 170 24.83 -11.29 24.28
CA GLU A 170 24.01 -11.49 25.46
C GLU A 170 22.72 -10.65 25.45
N TRP A 171 22.10 -10.50 24.27
CA TRP A 171 20.86 -9.75 24.10
C TRP A 171 19.64 -10.49 24.63
N PRO A 172 18.60 -9.75 25.06
CA PRO A 172 17.28 -10.34 25.27
C PRO A 172 16.75 -10.97 23.96
N LYS A 173 15.66 -11.73 24.08
CA LYS A 173 14.98 -12.26 22.91
C LYS A 173 14.45 -11.08 22.07
N VAL A 174 14.83 -11.06 20.80
CA VAL A 174 14.47 -10.09 19.76
C VAL A 174 13.78 -10.87 18.65
N GLU A 175 12.62 -10.41 18.20
CA GLU A 175 11.85 -11.10 17.17
C GLU A 175 12.33 -10.71 15.75
N PRO A 176 12.66 -11.67 14.87
CA PRO A 176 13.17 -11.36 13.54
C PRO A 176 12.06 -10.82 12.63
N ILE A 177 12.28 -9.64 12.05
CA ILE A 177 11.41 -9.11 11.00
C ILE A 177 11.80 -9.71 9.66
N ILE A 178 11.03 -10.71 9.20
CA ILE A 178 11.22 -11.39 7.91
C ILE A 178 10.24 -10.80 6.88
N LYS A 179 10.56 -9.61 6.37
CA LYS A 179 9.81 -9.00 5.26
C LYS A 179 10.76 -8.32 4.27
N ASN A 180 10.56 -8.57 2.98
CA ASN A 180 11.21 -7.80 1.93
C ASN A 180 10.30 -6.65 1.51
N ASN A 181 10.59 -5.45 2.00
CA ASN A 181 9.82 -4.25 1.72
C ASN A 181 10.16 -3.62 0.35
N ASN A 182 10.48 -4.43 -0.68
CA ASN A 182 10.66 -3.86 -2.01
C ASN A 182 9.30 -3.48 -2.59
N LEU A 183 9.05 -2.17 -2.66
CA LEU A 183 7.79 -1.59 -3.09
C LEU A 183 7.60 -1.58 -4.62
N TYR A 184 8.56 -2.09 -5.39
CA TYR A 184 8.45 -2.12 -6.84
C TYR A 184 7.30 -3.04 -7.29
N HIS A 185 6.34 -2.49 -8.02
CA HIS A 185 5.23 -3.26 -8.58
C HIS A 185 5.76 -4.37 -9.50
N LYS A 186 5.31 -5.61 -9.28
CA LYS A 186 5.78 -6.84 -9.96
C LYS A 186 7.23 -7.24 -9.67
N TYR A 187 7.82 -6.79 -8.56
CA TYR A 187 9.19 -7.18 -8.15
C TYR A 187 9.44 -8.69 -8.25
N GLN A 188 8.53 -9.52 -7.75
CA GLN A 188 8.70 -10.98 -7.77
C GLN A 188 8.74 -11.56 -9.17
N LYS A 189 7.83 -11.12 -10.05
CA LYS A 189 7.81 -11.54 -11.46
C LYS A 189 9.11 -11.15 -12.15
N SER A 190 9.56 -9.89 -12.00
CA SER A 190 10.79 -9.42 -12.63
C SER A 190 12.04 -10.07 -12.06
N LEU A 191 12.06 -10.40 -10.76
CA LEU A 191 13.13 -11.18 -10.15
C LEU A 191 13.23 -12.57 -10.81
N GLN A 192 12.11 -13.28 -10.98
CA GLN A 192 12.08 -14.59 -11.65
C GLN A 192 12.55 -14.51 -13.09
N GLU A 193 12.06 -13.54 -13.86
CA GLU A 193 12.47 -13.31 -15.25
C GLU A 193 13.99 -13.12 -15.36
N ILE A 194 14.58 -12.28 -14.50
CA ILE A 194 16.04 -12.06 -14.47
C ILE A 194 16.78 -13.35 -14.09
N LEU A 195 16.36 -14.04 -13.03
CA LEU A 195 17.02 -15.26 -12.54
C LEU A 195 16.93 -16.43 -13.52
N SER A 196 15.87 -16.48 -14.34
CA SER A 196 15.71 -17.50 -15.39
C SER A 196 16.63 -17.29 -16.60
N ASN A 197 17.21 -16.10 -16.76
CA ASN A 197 18.10 -15.78 -17.87
C ASN A 197 19.56 -16.08 -17.50
N THR A 198 20.00 -17.31 -17.77
CA THR A 198 21.35 -17.79 -17.44
C THR A 198 22.46 -16.93 -18.06
N THR A 199 22.28 -16.46 -19.30
CA THR A 199 23.28 -15.61 -19.98
C THR A 199 23.45 -14.29 -19.25
N LEU A 200 22.34 -13.63 -18.90
CA LEU A 200 22.33 -12.38 -18.14
C LEU A 200 22.98 -12.56 -16.76
N ILE A 201 22.61 -13.61 -16.03
CA ILE A 201 23.18 -13.93 -14.72
C ILE A 201 24.68 -14.17 -14.80
N ASN A 202 25.17 -14.85 -15.84
CA ASN A 202 26.60 -15.05 -16.06
C ASN A 202 27.34 -13.73 -16.33
N GLN A 203 26.74 -12.82 -17.10
CA GLN A 203 27.32 -11.49 -17.34
C GLN A 203 27.40 -10.66 -16.05
N ILE A 204 26.32 -10.62 -15.26
CA ILE A 204 26.31 -9.89 -13.98
C ILE A 204 27.28 -10.53 -12.98
N SER A 205 27.38 -11.85 -12.95
CA SER A 205 28.32 -12.58 -12.08
C SER A 205 29.78 -12.24 -12.38
N ARG A 206 30.15 -12.12 -13.66
CA ARG A 206 31.51 -11.70 -14.06
C ARG A 206 31.86 -10.29 -13.57
N LEU A 207 30.88 -9.39 -13.50
CA LEU A 207 31.06 -8.04 -12.97
C LEU A 207 31.19 -8.00 -11.43
N ASN A 208 30.87 -9.11 -10.74
CA ASN A 208 30.77 -9.20 -9.28
C ASN A 208 31.57 -10.40 -8.70
N LEU A 209 32.64 -10.83 -9.37
CA LEU A 209 33.42 -12.02 -8.96
C LEU A 209 34.03 -11.88 -7.56
N GLU A 210 34.53 -10.69 -7.22
CA GLU A 210 35.12 -10.45 -5.89
C GLU A 210 34.06 -10.57 -4.80
N ASP A 211 32.86 -10.02 -5.03
CA ASP A 211 31.74 -10.13 -4.11
C ASP A 211 31.26 -11.59 -3.98
N LEU A 212 31.27 -12.38 -5.06
CA LEU A 212 30.91 -13.79 -5.03
C LEU A 212 31.91 -14.60 -4.18
N GLN A 213 33.20 -14.33 -4.34
CA GLN A 213 34.25 -14.92 -3.49
C GLN A 213 34.12 -14.48 -2.03
N LEU A 214 33.86 -13.19 -1.80
CA LEU A 214 33.63 -12.63 -0.48
C LEU A 214 32.43 -13.30 0.22
N TYR A 215 31.32 -13.47 -0.51
CA TYR A 215 30.13 -14.14 -0.02
C TYR A 215 30.40 -15.62 0.31
N GLN A 216 31.16 -16.34 -0.52
CA GLN A 216 31.58 -17.71 -0.21
C GLN A 216 32.45 -17.75 1.06
N ASN A 217 33.35 -16.80 1.25
CA ASN A 217 34.15 -16.70 2.48
C ASN A 217 33.27 -16.44 3.71
N ALA A 218 32.22 -15.63 3.57
CA ALA A 218 31.26 -15.39 4.64
C ALA A 218 30.48 -16.66 5.00
N LEU A 219 30.04 -17.43 4.00
CA LEU A 219 29.42 -18.75 4.22
C LEU A 219 30.35 -19.69 4.98
N ASN A 220 31.64 -19.71 4.62
CA ASN A 220 32.63 -20.54 5.32
C ASN A 220 32.83 -20.11 6.78
N LEU A 221 32.82 -18.79 7.05
CA LEU A 221 32.87 -18.27 8.42
C LEU A 221 31.64 -18.66 9.24
N ARG A 222 30.45 -18.58 8.64
CA ARG A 222 29.20 -19.04 9.24
C ARG A 222 29.26 -20.54 9.57
N ALA A 223 29.69 -21.37 8.62
CA ALA A 223 29.86 -22.81 8.85
C ALA A 223 30.80 -23.07 10.04
N LYS A 224 31.95 -22.38 10.10
CA LYS A 224 32.89 -22.50 11.22
C LYS A 224 32.24 -22.10 12.55
N ARG A 225 31.52 -20.97 12.59
CA ARG A 225 30.80 -20.49 13.79
C ARG A 225 29.81 -21.54 14.30
N ARG A 226 29.12 -22.22 13.40
CA ARG A 226 28.06 -23.20 13.72
C ARG A 226 28.53 -24.66 13.78
N GLN A 227 29.83 -24.91 13.57
CA GLN A 227 30.40 -26.26 13.47
C GLN A 227 29.74 -27.12 12.37
N GLU A 228 29.35 -26.47 11.28
CA GLU A 228 28.74 -27.10 10.10
C GLU A 228 29.79 -27.31 8.99
N SER A 229 29.53 -28.23 8.06
CA SER A 229 30.40 -28.42 6.90
C SER A 229 30.36 -27.20 5.97
N VAL A 230 31.52 -26.72 5.53
CA VAL A 230 31.62 -25.65 4.53
C VAL A 230 31.08 -26.08 3.16
N LEU A 231 31.12 -27.38 2.86
CA LEU A 231 30.71 -27.93 1.56
C LEU A 231 29.21 -27.80 1.30
N ILE A 232 28.39 -27.70 2.35
CA ILE A 232 26.92 -27.64 2.22
C ILE A 232 26.38 -26.21 2.25
N GLN A 233 27.18 -25.22 2.67
CA GLN A 233 26.65 -23.87 2.96
C GLN A 233 26.10 -23.17 1.71
N SER A 234 26.73 -23.36 0.55
CA SER A 234 26.27 -22.75 -0.69
C SER A 234 24.92 -23.31 -1.12
N THR A 235 24.75 -24.64 -1.03
CA THR A 235 23.47 -25.33 -1.29
C THR A 235 22.40 -24.94 -0.28
N LEU A 236 22.74 -24.82 1.01
CA LEU A 236 21.80 -24.35 2.04
C LEU A 236 21.35 -22.91 1.75
N ALA A 237 22.27 -22.04 1.33
CA ALA A 237 21.92 -20.66 1.00
C ALA A 237 21.02 -20.58 -0.24
N GLU A 238 21.24 -21.43 -1.26
CA GLU A 238 20.35 -21.57 -2.41
C GLU A 238 18.96 -22.06 -2.01
N TYR A 239 18.90 -23.05 -1.12
CA TYR A 239 17.65 -23.55 -0.57
C TYR A 239 16.88 -22.44 0.18
N GLN A 240 17.54 -21.68 1.05
CA GLN A 240 16.92 -20.58 1.78
C GLN A 240 16.39 -19.48 0.84
N ARG A 241 17.13 -19.14 -0.21
CA ARG A 241 16.63 -18.19 -1.23
C ARG A 241 15.39 -18.72 -1.95
N SER A 242 15.36 -20.01 -2.27
CA SER A 242 14.21 -20.66 -2.90
C SER A 242 12.99 -20.66 -1.97
N GLN A 243 13.17 -21.00 -0.69
CA GLN A 243 12.09 -20.95 0.31
C GLN A 243 11.53 -19.54 0.48
N PHE A 244 12.42 -18.54 0.55
CA PHE A 244 12.01 -17.13 0.65
C PHE A 244 11.15 -16.70 -0.56
N LEU A 245 11.55 -17.09 -1.78
CA LEU A 245 10.79 -16.79 -3.00
C LEU A 245 9.41 -17.46 -2.99
N ILE A 246 9.34 -18.75 -2.61
CA ILE A 246 8.08 -19.49 -2.50
C ILE A 246 7.13 -18.81 -1.51
N HIS A 247 7.65 -18.44 -0.33
CA HIS A 247 6.85 -17.76 0.69
C HIS A 247 6.25 -16.45 0.17
N GLN A 248 7.03 -15.65 -0.55
CA GLN A 248 6.52 -14.41 -1.11
C GLN A 248 5.43 -14.65 -2.17
N LEU A 249 5.61 -15.64 -3.05
CA LEU A 249 4.59 -15.99 -4.06
C LEU A 249 3.28 -16.45 -3.42
N GLN A 250 3.35 -17.18 -2.29
CA GLN A 250 2.16 -17.57 -1.52
C GLN A 250 1.44 -16.36 -0.93
N GLN A 251 2.16 -15.35 -0.45
CA GLN A 251 1.57 -14.09 0.01
C GLN A 251 0.89 -13.34 -1.13
N ASP A 252 1.58 -13.17 -2.26
CA ASP A 252 1.04 -12.48 -3.45
C ASP A 252 -0.21 -13.19 -3.98
N LEU A 253 -0.20 -14.53 -4.02
CA LEU A 253 -1.36 -15.34 -4.41
C LEU A 253 -2.54 -15.16 -3.44
N SER A 254 -2.27 -15.08 -2.13
CA SER A 254 -3.30 -14.88 -1.12
C SER A 254 -3.94 -13.50 -1.25
N GLN A 255 -3.14 -12.47 -1.52
CA GLN A 255 -3.62 -11.10 -1.78
C GLN A 255 -4.47 -11.02 -3.05
N ALA A 256 -4.01 -11.62 -4.16
CA ALA A 256 -4.76 -11.62 -5.42
C ALA A 256 -6.11 -12.36 -5.29
N LYS A 257 -6.17 -13.43 -4.49
CA LYS A 257 -7.43 -14.13 -4.17
C LYS A 257 -8.39 -13.23 -3.40
N LEU A 258 -7.90 -12.46 -2.42
CA LEU A 258 -8.71 -11.51 -1.66
C LEU A 258 -9.29 -10.41 -2.56
N GLU A 259 -8.48 -9.85 -3.45
CA GLU A 259 -8.94 -8.84 -4.43
C GLU A 259 -10.02 -9.41 -5.36
N THR A 260 -9.82 -10.63 -5.85
CA THR A 260 -10.81 -11.32 -6.70
C THR A 260 -12.13 -11.53 -5.94
N GLN A 261 -12.06 -11.91 -4.65
CA GLN A 261 -13.25 -12.07 -3.81
C GLN A 261 -13.98 -10.73 -3.62
N GLN A 262 -13.26 -9.63 -3.39
CA GLN A 262 -13.85 -8.29 -3.27
C GLN A 262 -14.51 -7.85 -4.57
N ILE A 263 -13.86 -8.05 -5.72
CA ILE A 263 -14.43 -7.75 -7.04
C ILE A 263 -15.72 -8.54 -7.24
N ASN A 264 -15.70 -9.85 -6.97
CA ASN A 264 -16.89 -10.70 -7.08
C ASN A 264 -18.04 -10.24 -6.17
N TYR A 265 -17.73 -9.80 -4.95
CA TYR A 265 -18.72 -9.20 -4.05
C TYR A 265 -19.36 -7.95 -4.67
N TRP A 266 -18.57 -7.04 -5.23
CA TRP A 266 -19.07 -5.82 -5.87
C TRP A 266 -19.87 -6.10 -7.14
N LEU A 267 -19.40 -7.02 -7.98
CA LEU A 267 -20.13 -7.46 -9.18
C LEU A 267 -21.51 -8.01 -8.80
N ASN A 268 -21.59 -8.88 -7.80
CA ASN A 268 -22.88 -9.43 -7.33
C ASN A 268 -23.79 -8.37 -6.71
N LYS A 269 -23.23 -7.31 -6.12
CA LYS A 269 -24.00 -6.20 -5.54
C LYS A 269 -24.62 -5.28 -6.58
N TYR A 270 -23.95 -5.06 -7.72
CA TYR A 270 -24.35 -4.05 -8.71
C TYR A 270 -24.84 -4.63 -10.05
N ILE A 271 -24.55 -5.90 -10.34
CA ILE A 271 -25.00 -6.61 -11.55
C ILE A 271 -26.13 -7.57 -11.16
N THR A 272 -27.24 -7.00 -10.69
CA THR A 272 -28.57 -7.65 -10.76
C THR A 272 -29.27 -7.00 -11.95
N PRO A 273 -30.05 -7.72 -12.79
CA PRO A 273 -30.63 -7.14 -14.01
C PRO A 273 -31.44 -5.88 -13.67
N SER A 274 -30.89 -4.73 -14.02
CA SER A 274 -31.52 -3.42 -13.84
C SER A 274 -32.59 -3.24 -14.91
N LYS A 275 -33.84 -3.01 -14.50
CA LYS A 275 -34.91 -2.62 -15.43
C LYS A 275 -34.86 -1.11 -15.64
N GLU A 276 -34.99 -0.71 -16.90
CA GLU A 276 -35.05 0.70 -17.29
C GLU A 276 -36.47 1.22 -17.08
N ILE A 277 -36.58 2.36 -16.41
CA ILE A 277 -37.86 3.04 -16.19
C ILE A 277 -37.76 4.46 -16.71
N ASP A 278 -38.67 4.81 -17.63
CA ASP A 278 -38.79 6.14 -18.21
C ASP A 278 -40.10 6.80 -17.80
N PHE A 279 -40.08 8.12 -17.59
CA PHE A 279 -41.28 8.92 -17.39
C PHE A 279 -41.56 9.81 -18.60
N ILE A 280 -42.76 9.69 -19.16
CA ILE A 280 -43.27 10.54 -20.24
C ILE A 280 -44.35 11.45 -19.65
N PRO A 281 -44.10 12.76 -19.46
CA PRO A 281 -45.09 13.68 -18.91
C PRO A 281 -46.27 13.86 -19.87
N THR A 282 -47.46 14.08 -19.31
CA THR A 282 -48.64 14.51 -20.08
C THR A 282 -48.35 15.86 -20.73
N SER A 283 -48.75 16.02 -22.00
CA SER A 283 -48.56 17.27 -22.74
C SER A 283 -49.15 18.47 -21.99
N GLU A 284 -48.44 19.60 -22.02
CA GLU A 284 -48.80 20.81 -21.28
C GLU A 284 -50.23 21.32 -21.52
N THR A 285 -50.71 21.23 -22.75
CA THR A 285 -52.08 21.58 -23.14
C THR A 285 -53.16 20.77 -22.43
N LYS A 286 -52.86 19.52 -22.05
CA LYS A 286 -53.84 18.60 -21.43
C LYS A 286 -53.97 18.82 -19.92
N PHE A 287 -52.87 19.03 -19.21
CA PHE A 287 -52.95 19.21 -17.75
C PHE A 287 -53.32 20.64 -17.34
N ARG A 288 -52.98 21.66 -18.15
CA ARG A 288 -53.32 23.08 -17.85
C ARG A 288 -54.82 23.38 -17.82
N ALA A 289 -55.66 22.44 -18.28
CA ALA A 289 -57.11 22.50 -18.10
C ALA A 289 -57.50 22.50 -16.61
N GLY A 290 -56.82 21.71 -15.77
CA GLY A 290 -57.16 21.55 -14.35
C GLY A 290 -56.02 21.82 -13.36
N LEU A 291 -54.77 21.94 -13.81
CA LEU A 291 -53.59 22.19 -12.97
C LEU A 291 -52.90 23.52 -13.33
N ILE A 292 -52.30 24.15 -12.32
CA ILE A 292 -51.38 25.29 -12.47
C ILE A 292 -49.99 24.79 -12.88
N GLY A 293 -49.55 23.68 -12.29
CA GLY A 293 -48.28 23.04 -12.61
C GLY A 293 -48.02 21.80 -11.76
N PHE A 294 -47.02 21.02 -12.16
CA PHE A 294 -46.50 19.91 -11.38
C PHE A 294 -45.04 19.65 -11.76
N HIS A 295 -44.29 18.98 -10.89
CA HIS A 295 -42.98 18.43 -11.19
C HIS A 295 -42.74 17.15 -10.40
N ILE A 296 -41.94 16.25 -10.97
CA ILE A 296 -41.41 15.08 -10.27
C ILE A 296 -39.95 15.39 -9.94
N ASP A 297 -39.66 15.59 -8.66
CA ASP A 297 -38.32 15.96 -8.17
C ASP A 297 -37.41 14.72 -8.08
N CYS A 298 -37.99 13.57 -7.75
CA CYS A 298 -37.27 12.31 -7.60
C CYS A 298 -38.18 11.14 -8.05
N PRO A 299 -37.64 10.12 -8.75
CA PRO A 299 -36.30 10.09 -9.29
C PRO A 299 -36.19 10.99 -10.53
N LEU A 300 -34.96 11.35 -10.90
CA LEU A 300 -34.68 11.92 -12.21
C LEU A 300 -34.66 10.78 -13.23
N PHE A 301 -35.59 10.80 -14.19
CA PHE A 301 -35.71 9.78 -15.23
C PHE A 301 -34.77 10.06 -16.41
N PRO A 302 -34.25 9.02 -17.10
CA PRO A 302 -34.50 7.59 -16.90
C PRO A 302 -33.82 7.04 -15.62
N ILE A 303 -34.37 5.98 -15.02
CA ILE A 303 -33.70 5.24 -13.94
C ILE A 303 -33.45 3.77 -14.29
N PHE A 304 -32.29 3.27 -13.86
CA PHE A 304 -31.97 1.86 -13.82
C PHE A 304 -32.06 1.38 -12.38
N THR A 305 -33.03 0.54 -12.06
CA THR A 305 -33.26 0.10 -10.67
C THR A 305 -33.20 -1.41 -10.52
N SER A 306 -32.42 -1.85 -9.53
CA SER A 306 -32.46 -3.20 -8.94
C SER A 306 -33.18 -3.20 -7.59
N ASN A 307 -33.70 -2.05 -7.14
CA ASN A 307 -34.30 -1.89 -5.83
C ASN A 307 -35.70 -2.52 -5.77
N LYS A 308 -36.03 -3.08 -4.60
CA LYS A 308 -37.38 -3.58 -4.31
C LYS A 308 -38.42 -2.47 -4.21
N ILE A 309 -38.00 -1.22 -4.04
CA ILE A 309 -38.87 -0.05 -3.84
C ILE A 309 -38.37 1.11 -4.71
N ILE A 310 -39.30 1.75 -5.41
CA ILE A 310 -39.08 2.95 -6.22
C ILE A 310 -39.80 4.10 -5.52
N ASN A 311 -39.05 5.13 -5.11
CA ASN A 311 -39.62 6.31 -4.46
C ASN A 311 -39.84 7.40 -5.50
N ILE A 312 -41.07 7.93 -5.59
CA ILE A 312 -41.44 9.02 -6.48
C ILE A 312 -41.94 10.18 -5.63
N ASN A 313 -41.28 11.33 -5.74
CA ASN A 313 -41.57 12.53 -4.98
C ASN A 313 -41.71 13.70 -5.93
N GLY A 314 -42.56 14.66 -5.58
CA GLY A 314 -42.80 15.81 -6.42
C GLY A 314 -43.73 16.81 -5.79
N TRP A 315 -44.24 17.71 -6.61
CA TRP A 315 -45.29 18.65 -6.24
C TRP A 315 -46.32 18.79 -7.36
N VAL A 316 -47.55 19.14 -6.98
CA VAL A 316 -48.66 19.37 -7.92
C VAL A 316 -49.62 20.42 -7.37
N ILE A 317 -49.98 21.40 -8.21
CA ILE A 317 -50.89 22.49 -7.85
C ILE A 317 -52.11 22.43 -8.75
N GLY A 318 -53.29 22.20 -8.15
CA GLY A 318 -54.57 22.27 -8.85
C GLY A 318 -55.03 23.71 -9.07
N LYS A 319 -55.74 23.95 -10.18
CA LYS A 319 -56.18 25.28 -10.63
C LYS A 319 -57.47 25.74 -9.99
N ASN A 320 -58.51 24.92 -10.08
CA ASN A 320 -59.85 25.24 -9.55
C ASN A 320 -60.17 24.47 -8.27
N ALA A 321 -59.45 23.38 -8.01
CA ALA A 321 -59.61 22.52 -6.85
C ALA A 321 -58.22 22.07 -6.39
N ALA A 322 -57.99 21.97 -5.08
CA ALA A 322 -56.71 21.52 -4.55
C ALA A 322 -56.45 20.05 -4.91
N ALA A 323 -55.18 19.69 -5.13
CA ALA A 323 -54.76 18.30 -5.25
C ALA A 323 -54.95 17.60 -3.91
N SER A 324 -55.61 16.44 -3.92
CA SER A 324 -55.94 15.67 -2.71
C SER A 324 -54.98 14.50 -2.52
N LYS A 325 -54.81 13.69 -3.57
CA LYS A 325 -53.93 12.52 -3.54
C LYS A 325 -53.33 12.20 -4.91
N ILE A 326 -52.23 11.47 -4.89
CA ILE A 326 -51.59 10.88 -6.07
C ILE A 326 -51.84 9.37 -6.07
N GLU A 327 -52.15 8.83 -7.24
CA GLU A 327 -52.31 7.41 -7.47
C GLU A 327 -51.38 6.94 -8.59
N ILE A 328 -50.72 5.80 -8.39
CA ILE A 328 -50.02 5.08 -9.44
C ILE A 328 -50.89 3.91 -9.85
N ARG A 329 -51.32 3.90 -11.11
CA ARG A 329 -52.27 2.92 -11.64
C ARG A 329 -51.66 2.03 -12.70
N HIS A 330 -52.12 0.79 -12.72
CA HIS A 330 -51.99 -0.11 -13.86
C HIS A 330 -53.39 -0.47 -14.33
N ASN A 331 -53.79 0.05 -15.48
CA ASN A 331 -55.17 -0.02 -15.97
C ASN A 331 -56.16 0.51 -14.91
N SER A 332 -57.14 -0.30 -14.49
CA SER A 332 -58.13 0.07 -13.48
C SER A 332 -57.66 -0.11 -12.03
N LYS A 333 -56.49 -0.72 -11.80
CA LYS A 333 -55.99 -1.06 -10.46
C LYS A 333 -55.03 0.01 -9.94
N VAL A 334 -55.29 0.51 -8.74
CA VAL A 334 -54.35 1.35 -7.97
C VAL A 334 -53.29 0.45 -7.36
N LEU A 335 -52.02 0.72 -7.68
CA LEU A 335 -50.86 -0.01 -7.14
C LEU A 335 -50.27 0.66 -5.90
N ALA A 336 -50.32 1.98 -5.84
CA ALA A 336 -49.93 2.78 -4.69
C ALA A 336 -50.70 4.11 -4.70
N GLU A 337 -50.93 4.69 -3.52
CA GLU A 337 -51.48 6.03 -3.38
C GLU A 337 -50.83 6.79 -2.21
N THR A 338 -50.87 8.12 -2.26
CA THR A 338 -50.36 9.00 -1.18
C THR A 338 -51.12 10.33 -1.16
N SER A 339 -51.19 11.01 -0.02
CA SER A 339 -51.75 12.36 0.10
C SER A 339 -50.85 13.42 -0.53
N VAL A 340 -51.46 14.54 -0.93
CA VAL A 340 -50.73 15.76 -1.34
C VAL A 340 -50.86 16.78 -0.21
N ASP A 341 -49.98 16.67 0.78
CA ASP A 341 -50.01 17.48 2.01
C ASP A 341 -48.60 17.85 2.52
N LEU A 342 -47.55 17.51 1.77
CA LEU A 342 -46.18 17.83 2.19
C LEU A 342 -45.84 19.30 1.92
N SER A 343 -45.19 19.93 2.90
CA SER A 343 -44.80 21.34 2.85
C SER A 343 -43.79 21.62 1.73
N ARG A 344 -44.09 22.64 0.91
CA ARG A 344 -43.32 23.14 -0.24
C ARG A 344 -43.26 24.67 -0.27
N PRO A 345 -42.56 25.29 0.71
CA PRO A 345 -42.43 26.74 0.77
C PRO A 345 -41.72 27.32 -0.47
N ASP A 346 -40.82 26.55 -1.08
CA ASP A 346 -40.13 26.88 -2.33
C ASP A 346 -41.11 27.04 -3.51
N VAL A 347 -42.09 26.14 -3.61
CA VAL A 347 -43.14 26.18 -4.64
C VAL A 347 -44.11 27.33 -4.35
N ALA A 348 -44.49 27.52 -3.09
CA ALA A 348 -45.36 28.63 -2.70
C ALA A 348 -44.76 30.01 -3.01
N GLN A 349 -43.45 30.16 -2.83
CA GLN A 349 -42.73 31.40 -3.16
C GLN A 349 -42.80 31.73 -4.65
N VAL A 350 -42.78 30.73 -5.54
CA VAL A 350 -42.79 30.92 -6.99
C VAL A 350 -44.21 31.17 -7.52
N TYR A 351 -45.20 30.41 -7.06
CA TYR A 351 -46.54 30.42 -7.65
C TYR A 351 -47.54 31.32 -6.91
N GLY A 352 -47.31 31.65 -5.63
CA GLY A 352 -48.10 32.62 -4.88
C GLY A 352 -49.58 32.25 -4.62
N VAL A 353 -49.97 30.98 -4.83
CA VAL A 353 -51.33 30.48 -4.61
C VAL A 353 -51.47 29.72 -3.29
N SER A 354 -52.64 29.80 -2.64
CA SER A 354 -52.84 29.31 -1.27
C SER A 354 -52.63 27.80 -1.10
N ASN A 355 -52.85 27.01 -2.14
CA ASN A 355 -52.64 25.55 -2.14
C ASN A 355 -51.20 25.13 -2.50
N ALA A 356 -50.30 26.07 -2.82
CA ALA A 356 -48.90 25.75 -3.13
C ALA A 356 -48.06 25.40 -1.89
N GLN A 357 -48.43 25.89 -0.70
CA GLN A 357 -47.66 25.68 0.53
C GLN A 357 -47.55 24.20 0.92
N ASN A 358 -48.58 23.40 0.63
CA ASN A 358 -48.63 21.97 0.97
C ASN A 358 -48.88 21.12 -0.30
N SER A 359 -48.25 21.49 -1.41
CA SER A 359 -48.46 20.83 -2.71
C SER A 359 -47.57 19.60 -2.94
N GLY A 360 -46.74 19.22 -1.97
CA GLY A 360 -45.78 18.13 -2.11
C GLY A 360 -46.38 16.75 -1.88
N PHE A 361 -45.78 15.73 -2.50
CA PHE A 361 -46.12 14.33 -2.28
C PHE A 361 -44.87 13.44 -2.28
N ALA A 362 -44.99 12.28 -1.63
CA ALA A 362 -43.99 11.22 -1.65
C ALA A 362 -44.68 9.86 -1.66
N ILE A 363 -44.35 9.01 -2.63
CA ILE A 363 -44.95 7.68 -2.80
C ILE A 363 -43.88 6.62 -3.03
N ALA A 364 -44.03 5.48 -2.35
CA ALA A 364 -43.15 4.33 -2.50
C ALA A 364 -43.88 3.21 -3.24
N LEU A 365 -43.33 2.77 -4.37
CA LEU A 365 -43.86 1.70 -5.19
C LEU A 365 -42.96 0.45 -5.09
N ALA A 366 -43.50 -0.66 -4.60
CA ALA A 366 -42.77 -1.92 -4.58
C ALA A 366 -42.63 -2.47 -6.01
N SER A 367 -41.40 -2.78 -6.45
CA SER A 367 -41.14 -3.30 -7.80
C SER A 367 -41.75 -4.69 -8.02
N SER A 368 -42.03 -5.45 -6.95
CA SER A 368 -42.78 -6.71 -7.01
C SER A 368 -44.26 -6.53 -7.36
N ALA A 369 -44.83 -5.34 -7.15
CA ALA A 369 -46.21 -5.03 -7.50
C ALA A 369 -46.38 -4.63 -8.98
N ILE A 370 -45.28 -4.45 -9.71
CA ILE A 370 -45.26 -3.99 -11.09
C ILE A 370 -45.20 -5.20 -12.03
N PRO A 371 -46.20 -5.40 -12.90
CA PRO A 371 -46.13 -6.40 -13.97
C PRO A 371 -44.93 -6.15 -14.90
N SER A 372 -44.30 -7.21 -15.40
CA SER A 372 -43.18 -7.08 -16.35
C SER A 372 -43.61 -6.40 -17.65
N GLN A 373 -42.74 -5.53 -18.22
CA GLN A 373 -42.94 -4.86 -19.51
C GLN A 373 -44.30 -4.13 -19.61
N THR A 374 -44.53 -3.18 -18.71
CA THR A 374 -45.83 -2.50 -18.62
C THR A 374 -45.71 -0.98 -18.56
N LYS A 375 -46.87 -0.32 -18.74
CA LYS A 375 -47.04 1.12 -18.59
C LYS A 375 -47.88 1.39 -17.34
N LEU A 376 -47.37 2.24 -16.46
CA LEU A 376 -48.10 2.74 -15.30
C LEU A 376 -48.48 4.20 -15.52
N THR A 377 -49.63 4.63 -15.02
CA THR A 377 -50.06 6.03 -15.08
C THR A 377 -49.92 6.65 -13.70
N ILE A 378 -49.32 7.84 -13.63
CA ILE A 378 -49.35 8.69 -12.44
C ILE A 378 -50.51 9.66 -12.59
N GLU A 379 -51.47 9.61 -11.68
CA GLU A 379 -52.67 10.44 -11.71
C GLU A 379 -52.79 11.25 -10.41
N VAL A 380 -53.26 12.49 -10.52
CA VAL A 380 -53.67 13.30 -9.39
C VAL A 380 -55.19 13.35 -9.31
N ILE A 381 -55.72 13.15 -8.11
CA ILE A 381 -57.14 13.32 -7.80
C ILE A 381 -57.31 14.64 -7.06
N LEU A 382 -58.13 15.52 -7.62
CA LEU A 382 -58.47 16.80 -7.04
C LEU A 382 -59.62 16.66 -6.02
N THR A 383 -59.77 17.66 -5.15
CA THR A 383 -60.84 17.72 -4.13
C THR A 383 -62.26 17.73 -4.71
N ASN A 384 -62.44 18.15 -5.96
CA ASN A 384 -63.69 18.04 -6.73
C ASN A 384 -63.91 16.65 -7.37
N ARG A 385 -63.04 15.67 -7.09
CA ARG A 385 -63.00 14.30 -7.65
C ARG A 385 -62.62 14.22 -9.13
N GLU A 386 -62.14 15.30 -9.73
CA GLU A 386 -61.56 15.27 -11.06
C GLU A 386 -60.21 14.52 -11.02
N CYS A 387 -59.99 13.66 -12.01
CA CYS A 387 -58.75 12.89 -12.15
C CYS A 387 -57.95 13.43 -13.34
N ILE A 388 -56.68 13.76 -13.11
CA ILE A 388 -55.79 14.32 -14.14
C ILE A 388 -54.53 13.46 -14.21
N SER A 389 -54.19 12.98 -15.40
CA SER A 389 -52.96 12.23 -15.64
C SER A 389 -51.74 13.16 -15.70
N LEU A 390 -50.76 12.92 -14.85
CA LEU A 390 -49.47 13.63 -14.84
C LEU A 390 -48.49 13.06 -15.87
N GLY A 391 -48.57 11.77 -16.16
CA GLY A 391 -47.77 11.10 -17.18
C GLY A 391 -47.71 9.59 -17.02
N THR A 392 -46.88 8.95 -17.85
CA THR A 392 -46.74 7.49 -17.93
C THR A 392 -45.32 7.06 -17.56
N LEU A 393 -45.21 6.03 -16.71
CA LEU A 393 -43.97 5.31 -16.46
C LEU A 393 -43.90 4.08 -17.38
N ASN A 394 -42.89 3.99 -18.24
CA ASN A 394 -42.60 2.78 -19.00
C ASN A 394 -41.64 1.92 -18.18
N TYR A 395 -42.05 0.71 -17.82
CA TYR A 395 -41.24 -0.24 -17.07
C TYR A 395 -40.79 -1.36 -18.01
N ILE A 396 -39.53 -1.32 -18.46
CA ILE A 396 -38.97 -2.17 -19.54
C ILE A 396 -38.24 -3.38 -18.97
#